data_AF-A0A1B6IHZ6-F1
#
_entry.id   AF-A0A1B6IHZ6-F1
#
_cell.length_a   1.000
_cell.length_b   1.000
_cell.length_c   1.000
_cell.angle_alpha   90.00
_cell.angle_beta   90.00
_cell.angle_gamma   90.00
#
_symmetry.space_group_name_H-M   'P 1'
#
loop_
_entity.id
_entity.type
_entity.pdbx_description
1 polymer ?
#
loop_
_entity_poly.entity_id
_entity_poly.type
_entity_poly.pdbx_seq_one_letter_code
_entity_poly.pdbx_strand_id
1 'polypeptide(L)'
;MMKYHIIPVTIFNQNCSLIWCDQTKDAALIDPGGDASRLCFEIDKFNVTITQILLTHCHFDHVGAVKKLARYYDVPIIGPHSDDKILLENLSEQCKIFGVPPVDSFL
;
A
#
# COMPACT_ATOMS: atom_id res chain seq x y z
N MET A 1 21.20 -8.48 0.99
CA MET A 1 20.63 -8.25 2.34
C MET A 1 19.32 -7.50 2.16
N MET A 2 18.27 -7.86 2.91
CA MET A 2 17.03 -7.11 2.89
C MET A 2 17.20 -5.81 3.71
N LYS A 3 16.67 -4.71 3.20
CA LYS A 3 16.58 -3.41 3.85
C LYS A 3 15.12 -2.97 3.91
N TYR A 4 14.81 -2.02 4.79
CA TYR A 4 13.46 -1.49 4.90
C TYR A 4 13.44 -0.02 5.31
N HIS A 5 12.33 0.66 5.01
CA HIS A 5 12.01 2.00 5.46
C HIS A 5 10.50 2.10 5.74
N ILE A 6 10.13 2.68 6.88
CA ILE A 6 8.73 2.88 7.27
C ILE A 6 8.33 4.30 6.90
N ILE A 7 7.21 4.44 6.20
CA ILE A 7 6.64 5.71 5.78
C ILE A 7 5.23 5.82 6.40
N PRO A 8 5.06 6.57 7.49
CA PRO A 8 3.74 6.74 8.09
C PRO A 8 2.78 7.47 7.14
N VAL A 9 1.62 6.87 6.89
CA VAL A 9 0.58 7.38 5.98
C VAL A 9 -0.76 7.50 6.67
N THR A 10 -1.66 8.27 6.06
CA THR A 10 -3.02 8.56 6.52
C THR A 10 -3.05 9.32 7.85
N ILE A 11 -4.24 9.73 8.29
CA ILE A 11 -4.44 10.33 9.62
C ILE A 11 -4.23 9.32 10.77
N PHE A 12 -4.15 8.02 10.47
CA PHE A 12 -3.97 6.95 11.45
C PHE A 12 -2.51 6.63 11.74
N ASN A 13 -1.57 7.27 11.04
CA ASN A 13 -0.14 6.95 11.10
C ASN A 13 0.13 5.47 10.87
N GLN A 14 -0.59 4.88 9.91
CA GLN A 14 -0.38 3.52 9.48
C GLN A 14 1.03 3.39 8.88
N ASN A 15 1.70 2.27 9.17
CA ASN A 15 3.10 2.04 8.80
C ASN A 15 3.26 1.35 7.44
N CYS A 16 3.12 2.10 6.34
CA CYS A 16 3.47 1.59 5.02
C CYS A 16 4.98 1.28 5.00
N SER A 17 5.34 0.08 4.58
CA SER A 17 6.74 -0.36 4.58
C SER A 17 7.28 -0.51 3.16
N LEU A 18 8.36 0.20 2.86
CA LEU A 18 9.19 -0.09 1.69
C LEU A 18 10.24 -1.12 2.10
N ILE A 19 10.27 -2.28 1.45
CA ILE A 19 11.32 -3.28 1.63
C ILE A 19 12.07 -3.48 0.32
N TRP A 20 13.37 -3.77 0.37
CA TRP A 20 14.14 -4.05 -0.85
C TRP A 20 15.34 -4.96 -0.64
N CYS A 21 15.77 -5.58 -1.73
CA CYS A 21 17.05 -6.28 -1.81
C CYS A 21 18.16 -5.28 -2.13
N ASP A 22 19.18 -5.17 -1.27
CA ASP A 22 20.24 -4.18 -1.46
C ASP A 22 21.15 -4.44 -2.68
N GLN A 23 21.14 -5.68 -3.19
CA GLN A 23 21.93 -6.09 -4.36
C GLN A 23 21.21 -5.82 -5.67
N THR A 24 19.95 -6.28 -5.81
CA THR A 24 19.19 -6.13 -7.07
C THR A 24 18.45 -4.81 -7.15
N LYS A 25 18.23 -4.15 -6.00
CA LYS A 25 17.36 -2.97 -5.86
C LYS A 25 15.89 -3.22 -6.15
N ASP A 26 15.48 -4.49 -6.30
CA ASP A 26 14.06 -4.85 -6.33
C ASP A 26 13.43 -4.57 -4.97
N ALA A 27 12.26 -3.94 -5.03
CA ALA A 27 11.53 -3.49 -3.87
C ALA A 27 10.06 -3.88 -3.94
N ALA A 28 9.45 -3.93 -2.76
CA ALA A 28 8.02 -4.08 -2.58
C ALA A 28 7.51 -3.01 -1.62
N LEU A 29 6.31 -2.52 -1.88
CA LEU A 29 5.55 -1.75 -0.88
C LEU A 29 4.60 -2.68 -0.15
N ILE A 30 4.54 -2.55 1.16
CA ILE A 30 3.62 -3.28 2.02
C ILE A 30 2.60 -2.28 2.57
N ASP A 31 1.32 -2.58 2.33
CA ASP A 31 0.16 -1.83 2.81
C ASP A 31 0.22 -0.32 2.55
N PRO A 32 0.29 0.14 1.28
CA PRO A 32 0.21 1.56 0.97
C PRO A 32 -1.20 2.10 1.23
N GLY A 33 -1.40 2.53 2.47
CA GLY A 33 -2.67 2.98 3.04
C GLY A 33 -3.25 4.27 2.50
N GLY A 34 -2.41 5.17 2.02
CA GLY A 34 -2.80 6.51 1.57
C GLY A 34 -1.61 7.32 1.11
N ASP A 35 -1.81 8.62 0.92
CA ASP A 35 -0.74 9.59 0.63
C ASP A 35 0.17 9.21 -0.56
N ALA A 36 -0.42 8.68 -1.63
CA ALA A 36 0.33 8.13 -2.78
C ALA A 36 1.46 9.03 -3.30
N SER A 37 1.23 10.35 -3.41
CA SER A 37 2.26 11.29 -3.86
C SER A 37 3.44 11.41 -2.89
N ARG A 38 3.17 11.35 -1.58
CA ARG A 38 4.21 11.33 -0.54
C ARG A 38 4.98 10.02 -0.59
N LEU A 39 4.29 8.89 -0.79
CA LEU A 39 4.94 7.59 -0.96
C LEU A 39 5.91 7.61 -2.14
N CYS A 40 5.48 8.06 -3.34
CA CYS A 40 6.37 8.21 -4.50
C CYS A 40 7.60 9.07 -4.15
N PHE A 41 7.40 10.24 -3.54
CA PHE A 41 8.49 11.14 -3.17
C PHE A 41 9.49 10.52 -2.17
N GLU A 42 9.01 9.76 -1.18
CA GLU A 42 9.89 9.08 -0.22
C GLU A 42 10.64 7.90 -0.88
N ILE A 43 9.97 7.12 -1.72
CA ILE A 43 10.55 5.97 -2.43
C ILE A 43 11.69 6.40 -3.36
N ASP A 44 11.52 7.53 -4.06
CA ASP A 44 12.51 8.05 -5.03
C ASP A 44 13.89 8.30 -4.40
N LYS A 45 13.96 8.51 -3.07
CA LYS A 45 15.22 8.72 -2.33
C LYS A 45 16.08 7.46 -2.22
N PHE A 46 15.52 6.27 -2.45
CA PHE A 46 16.21 4.99 -2.23
C PHE A 46 16.80 4.37 -3.50
N ASN A 47 16.47 4.93 -4.68
CA ASN A 47 16.91 4.41 -5.99
C ASN A 47 16.63 2.90 -6.13
N VAL A 48 15.38 2.51 -5.88
CA VAL A 48 14.89 1.13 -5.95
C VAL A 48 13.85 0.96 -7.06
N THR A 49 13.65 -0.27 -7.53
CA THR A 49 12.62 -0.62 -8.50
C THR A 49 11.47 -1.30 -7.78
N ILE A 50 10.30 -0.67 -7.73
CA ILE A 50 9.09 -1.32 -7.19
C ILE A 50 8.67 -2.42 -8.17
N THR A 51 8.53 -3.65 -7.67
CA THR A 51 8.19 -4.84 -8.47
C THR A 51 6.84 -5.43 -8.12
N GLN A 52 6.31 -5.10 -6.94
CA GLN A 52 5.05 -5.62 -6.42
C GLN A 52 4.56 -4.76 -5.26
N ILE A 53 3.24 -4.80 -5.01
CA ILE A 53 2.63 -4.34 -3.76
C ILE A 53 2.12 -5.57 -3.01
N LEU A 54 2.42 -5.64 -1.72
CA LEU A 54 1.99 -6.71 -0.83
C LEU A 54 0.94 -6.18 0.15
N LEU A 55 -0.11 -6.95 0.37
CA LEU A 55 -1.15 -6.61 1.34
C LEU A 55 -1.16 -7.61 2.49
N THR A 56 -1.11 -7.11 3.72
CA THR A 56 -1.31 -7.92 4.92
C THR A 56 -2.79 -8.24 5.12
N HIS A 57 -3.65 -7.23 4.96
CA HIS A 57 -5.10 -7.33 5.07
C HIS A 57 -5.83 -6.15 4.38
N CYS A 58 -7.16 -6.16 4.34
CA CYS A 58 -8.00 -5.21 3.59
C CYS A 58 -8.73 -4.12 4.43
N HIS A 59 -8.12 -3.60 5.50
CA HIS A 59 -8.63 -2.36 6.10
C HIS A 59 -8.31 -1.15 5.22
N PHE A 60 -9.20 -0.16 5.20
CA PHE A 60 -9.12 0.99 4.30
C PHE A 60 -7.82 1.81 4.45
N ASP A 61 -7.28 1.90 5.66
CA ASP A 61 -6.03 2.60 5.99
C ASP A 61 -4.78 1.79 5.60
N HIS A 62 -4.93 0.55 5.14
CA HIS A 62 -3.85 -0.27 4.57
C HIS A 62 -3.89 -0.33 3.04
N VAL A 63 -5.04 0.00 2.42
CA VAL A 63 -5.24 -0.20 0.98
C VAL A 63 -5.57 1.05 0.16
N GLY A 64 -5.74 2.21 0.80
CA GLY A 64 -6.25 3.43 0.16
C GLY A 64 -5.40 3.97 -1.01
N ALA A 65 -4.10 3.69 -1.08
CA ALA A 65 -3.25 4.08 -2.20
C ALA A 65 -2.88 2.93 -3.16
N VAL A 66 -3.30 1.69 -2.88
CA VAL A 66 -2.88 0.48 -3.60
C VAL A 66 -3.15 0.57 -5.10
N LYS A 67 -4.41 0.79 -5.50
CA LYS A 67 -4.81 0.83 -6.92
C LYS A 67 -4.05 1.89 -7.71
N LYS A 68 -3.83 3.06 -7.10
CA LYS A 68 -3.11 4.17 -7.72
C LYS A 68 -1.63 3.84 -7.90
N LEU A 69 -0.97 3.28 -6.88
CA LEU A 69 0.45 2.96 -6.93
C LEU A 69 0.74 1.74 -7.81
N ALA A 70 -0.11 0.72 -7.77
CA ALA A 70 0.00 -0.45 -8.66
C ALA A 70 -0.02 -0.01 -10.13
N ARG A 71 -0.96 0.89 -10.48
CA ARG A 71 -1.03 1.47 -11.83
C ARG A 71 0.15 2.38 -12.16
N TYR A 72 0.63 3.15 -11.19
CA TYR A 72 1.75 4.08 -11.40
C TYR A 72 3.07 3.35 -11.67
N TYR A 73 3.35 2.30 -10.91
CA TYR A 73 4.57 1.49 -11.07
C TYR A 73 4.40 0.34 -12.08
N ASP A 74 3.19 0.08 -12.56
CA ASP A 74 2.83 -1.05 -13.43
C ASP A 74 3.23 -2.41 -12.83
N VAL A 75 2.77 -2.66 -11.61
CA VAL A 75 3.12 -3.84 -10.81
C VAL A 75 1.91 -4.60 -10.30
N PRO A 76 2.03 -5.92 -10.07
CA PRO A 76 0.96 -6.70 -9.46
C PRO A 76 0.72 -6.30 -8.00
N ILE A 77 -0.52 -6.49 -7.57
CA ILE A 77 -0.93 -6.49 -6.16
C ILE A 77 -0.98 -7.95 -5.73
N ILE A 78 -0.31 -8.29 -4.64
CA ILE A 78 -0.24 -9.66 -4.11
C ILE A 78 -0.85 -9.68 -2.71
N GLY A 79 -1.78 -10.61 -2.51
CA GLY A 79 -2.57 -10.72 -1.30
C GLY A 79 -3.77 -9.75 -1.28
N PRO A 80 -4.46 -9.67 -0.13
CA PRO A 80 -4.28 -10.54 1.03
C PRO A 80 -4.91 -11.92 0.80
N HIS A 81 -5.08 -12.71 1.87
CA HIS A 81 -5.77 -13.99 1.81
C HIS A 81 -7.22 -13.83 1.32
N SER A 82 -7.81 -14.87 0.72
CA SER A 82 -9.17 -14.80 0.16
C SER A 82 -10.26 -14.47 1.19
N ASP A 83 -10.00 -14.75 2.47
CA ASP A 83 -10.95 -14.50 3.58
C ASP A 83 -11.17 -13.00 3.83
N ASP A 84 -10.25 -12.15 3.35
CA ASP A 84 -10.35 -10.69 3.45
C ASP A 84 -11.25 -10.06 2.37
N LYS A 85 -11.83 -10.87 1.49
CA LYS A 85 -12.72 -10.38 0.43
C LYS A 85 -13.85 -9.51 0.98
N ILE A 86 -14.46 -9.90 2.10
CA ILE A 86 -15.55 -9.16 2.74
C ILE A 86 -15.07 -7.77 3.23
N LEU A 87 -13.84 -7.68 3.73
CA LEU A 87 -13.25 -6.40 4.14
C LEU A 87 -13.07 -5.49 2.92
N LEU A 88 -12.54 -6.04 1.81
CA LEU A 88 -12.33 -5.26 0.58
C LEU A 88 -13.65 -4.80 -0.07
N GLU A 89 -14.69 -5.63 -0.06
CA GLU A 89 -16.01 -5.25 -0.57
C GLU A 89 -16.66 -4.15 0.28
N ASN A 90 -16.35 -4.10 1.57
CA ASN A 90 -16.90 -3.14 2.53
C ASN A 90 -16.05 -1.87 2.74
N LEU A 91 -15.02 -1.61 1.93
CA LEU A 91 -14.13 -0.45 2.12
C LEU A 91 -14.87 0.88 2.25
N SER A 92 -15.88 1.11 1.41
CA SER A 92 -16.69 2.31 1.48
C SER A 92 -17.44 2.45 2.81
N GLU A 93 -17.90 1.35 3.40
CA GLU A 93 -18.57 1.36 4.70
C GLU A 93 -17.57 1.59 5.84
N GLN A 94 -16.38 0.98 5.77
CA GLN A 94 -15.29 1.28 6.70
C GLN A 94 -14.99 2.79 6.71
N CYS A 95 -14.79 3.40 5.54
CA CYS A 95 -14.51 4.83 5.43
C CYS A 95 -15.60 5.71 6.08
N LYS A 96 -16.88 5.34 5.94
CA LYS A 96 -17.99 6.09 6.56
C LYS A 96 -17.94 6.06 8.07
N ILE A 97 -17.67 4.90 8.68
CA ILE A 97 -17.57 4.73 10.13
C ILE A 97 -16.53 5.68 10.72
N PHE A 98 -15.41 5.87 10.02
CA PHE A 98 -14.31 6.74 10.45
C PHE A 98 -14.40 8.18 9.91
N GLY A 99 -15.42 8.52 9.13
CA GLY A 99 -15.60 9.87 8.58
C GLY A 99 -14.53 10.31 7.59
N VAL A 100 -13.93 9.38 6.84
CA VAL A 100 -12.88 9.65 5.84
C VAL A 100 -13.41 9.50 4.41
N PRO A 101 -12.72 10.06 3.40
CA PRO A 101 -13.10 9.86 2.00
C PRO A 101 -13.17 8.37 1.62
N PRO A 102 -14.10 7.99 0.72
CA PRO A 102 -14.26 6.59 0.33
C PRO A 102 -13.04 6.10 -0.47
N VAL A 103 -12.69 4.83 -0.25
CA VAL A 103 -11.72 4.08 -1.06
C VAL A 103 -12.49 3.10 -1.94
N ASP A 104 -12.19 3.12 -3.24
CA ASP A 104 -12.74 2.16 -4.19
C ASP A 104 -12.20 0.76 -3.92
N SER A 105 -13.09 -0.23 -3.97
CA SER A 105 -12.68 -1.63 -4.06
C SER A 105 -11.95 -1.91 -5.39
N PHE A 106 -11.06 -2.90 -5.38
CA PHE A 106 -10.15 -3.18 -6.51
C PHE A 106 -9.97 -4.67 -6.85
N LEU A 107 -10.95 -5.51 -6.48
CA LEU A 107 -11.13 -6.85 -7.05
C LEU A 107 -12.07 -6.81 -8.26
#